data_AF-A0A413RLI5-F1
#
_entry.id   AF-A0A413RLI5-F1
#
_cell.length_a   1.000
_cell.length_b   1.000
_cell.length_c   1.000
_cell.angle_alpha   90.00
_cell.angle_beta   90.00
_cell.angle_gamma   90.00
#
_symmetry.space_group_name_H-M   'P 1'
#
loop_
_entity.id
_entity.type
_entity.pdbx_description
1 polymer ?
#
loop_
_entity_poly.entity_id
_entity_poly.type
_entity_poly.pdbx_seq_one_letter_code
_entity_poly.pdbx_strand_id
1 'polypeptide(L)'
;MTFTVGETVVYPHHGAALIEEIKTRTIRGEAKLYLKLKVAQGDLTIEVPAENVDLVGVRDVVGQEGLDRVFEVLRAPYTEEPTNWSRRYKANLEKLASGDVIKVAEVVRDLSRRDADRGLSAGEKRMLAKARQILVSELALAEHTEEEKAEAILDEVLAS
;
A
#
# COMPACT_ATOMS: atom_id res chain seq x y z
N MET A 1 11.34 14.03 7.30
CA MET A 1 11.49 12.71 7.97
C MET A 1 12.98 12.40 8.09
N THR A 2 13.41 11.70 9.13
CA THR A 2 14.82 11.28 9.30
C THR A 2 14.91 9.82 8.92
N PHE A 3 15.34 9.52 7.69
CA PHE A 3 15.44 8.15 7.19
C PHE A 3 16.63 7.42 7.81
N THR A 4 16.40 6.18 8.27
CA THR A 4 17.44 5.34 8.87
C THR A 4 17.69 4.08 8.02
N VAL A 5 18.94 3.64 7.95
CA VAL A 5 19.27 2.37 7.29
C VAL A 5 18.60 1.21 8.03
N GLY A 6 17.94 0.31 7.29
CA GLY A 6 17.16 -0.80 7.84
C GLY A 6 15.67 -0.48 8.07
N GLU A 7 15.25 0.76 7.81
CA GLU A 7 13.85 1.16 7.86
C GLU A 7 13.10 0.71 6.60
N THR A 8 11.85 0.25 6.77
CA THR A 8 10.98 -0.10 5.66
C THR A 8 10.09 1.10 5.34
N VAL A 9 10.07 1.50 4.07
CA VAL A 9 9.29 2.62 3.55
C VAL A 9 8.46 2.16 2.35
N VAL A 10 7.34 2.81 2.09
CA VAL A 10 6.46 2.51 0.97
C VAL A 10 6.79 3.42 -0.21
N TYR A 11 7.19 2.83 -1.33
CA TYR A 11 7.39 3.55 -2.60
C TYR A 11 6.12 3.45 -3.47
N PRO A 12 5.57 4.59 -3.96
CA PRO A 12 4.37 4.58 -4.78
C PRO A 12 4.47 3.62 -5.97
N HIS A 13 3.38 2.89 -6.22
CA HIS A 13 3.23 1.88 -7.28
C HIS A 13 4.11 0.62 -7.20
N HIS A 14 5.20 0.64 -6.42
CA HIS A 14 6.12 -0.50 -6.26
C HIS A 14 5.97 -1.18 -4.90
N GLY A 15 5.19 -0.58 -4.00
CA GLY A 15 4.94 -1.11 -2.67
C GLY A 15 6.12 -0.85 -1.75
N ALA A 16 6.23 -1.67 -0.72
CA ALA A 16 7.25 -1.46 0.29
C ALA A 16 8.67 -1.79 -0.17
N ALA A 17 9.59 -1.00 0.35
CA ALA A 17 11.01 -1.01 0.04
C ALA A 17 11.83 -0.80 1.31
N LEU A 18 12.92 -1.54 1.44
CA LEU A 18 13.87 -1.43 2.54
C LEU A 18 14.95 -0.41 2.20
N ILE A 19 15.28 0.49 3.14
CA ILE A 19 16.44 1.37 3.02
C ILE A 19 17.72 0.55 3.28
N GLU A 20 18.41 0.13 2.21
CA GLU A 20 19.66 -0.63 2.32
C GLU A 20 20.85 0.26 2.73
N GLU A 21 20.93 1.47 2.17
CA GLU A 21 22.09 2.34 2.35
C GLU A 21 21.70 3.81 2.15
N ILE A 22 22.33 4.68 2.93
CA ILE A 22 22.30 6.13 2.74
C ILE A 22 23.68 6.56 2.27
N LYS A 23 23.76 7.02 1.02
CA LYS A 23 25.03 7.37 0.37
C LYS A 23 25.05 8.85 0.00
N THR A 24 26.17 9.52 0.28
CA THR A 24 26.40 10.88 -0.24
C THR A 24 27.06 10.79 -1.61
N ARG A 25 26.45 11.37 -2.65
CA ARG A 25 27.03 11.48 -4.00
C ARG A 25 27.22 12.95 -4.36
N THR A 26 28.38 13.27 -4.89
CA THR A 26 28.65 14.61 -5.45
C THR A 26 28.24 14.63 -6.91
N ILE A 27 27.21 15.40 -7.26
CA ILE A 27 26.76 15.60 -8.64
C ILE A 27 26.91 17.09 -8.95
N ARG A 28 27.63 17.42 -10.03
CA ARG A 28 27.90 18.81 -10.45
C ARG A 28 28.54 19.70 -9.36
N GLY A 29 29.33 19.11 -8.46
CA GLY A 29 30.02 19.83 -7.39
C GLY A 29 29.22 19.99 -6.09
N GLU A 30 27.95 19.59 -6.08
CA GLU A 30 27.11 19.59 -4.87
C GLU A 30 27.02 18.18 -4.28
N ALA A 31 27.32 18.05 -2.99
CA ALA A 31 27.14 16.82 -2.24
C ALA A 31 25.65 16.65 -1.92
N LYS A 32 25.01 15.63 -2.52
CA LYS A 32 23.62 15.28 -2.29
C LYS A 32 23.52 13.92 -1.62
N LEU A 33 22.58 13.79 -0.70
CA LEU A 33 22.29 12.55 -0.01
C LEU A 33 21.34 11.72 -0.89
N TYR A 34 21.63 10.44 -1.06
CA TYR A 34 20.83 9.47 -1.82
C TYR A 34 20.47 8.30 -0.92
N LEU A 35 19.20 7.87 -1.00
CA LEU A 35 18.68 6.68 -0.36
C LEU A 35 18.63 5.55 -1.39
N LYS A 36 19.19 4.40 -1.04
CA LYS A 36 19.07 3.17 -1.81
C LYS A 36 17.94 2.32 -1.25
N LEU A 37 16.83 2.27 -1.96
CA LEU A 37 15.61 1.54 -1.62
C LEU A 37 15.59 0.21 -2.38
N LYS A 38 15.42 -0.90 -1.66
CA LYS A 38 15.24 -2.22 -2.26
C LYS A 38 13.80 -2.66 -2.11
N VAL A 39 13.09 -2.76 -3.23
CA VAL A 39 11.67 -3.15 -3.25
C VAL A 39 11.55 -4.61 -2.85
N ALA A 40 10.59 -4.95 -1.98
CA ALA A 40 10.35 -6.33 -1.56
C ALA A 40 9.76 -7.17 -2.71
N GLN A 41 8.92 -6.55 -3.53
CA GLN A 41 8.23 -7.18 -4.65
C GLN A 41 9.03 -7.04 -5.94
N GLY A 42 9.96 -7.97 -6.15
CA GLY A 42 10.87 -8.04 -7.30
C GLY A 42 12.26 -7.50 -7.00
N ASP A 43 13.29 -7.98 -7.71
CA ASP A 43 14.70 -7.59 -7.53
C ASP A 43 15.00 -6.16 -8.04
N LEU A 44 14.13 -5.20 -7.73
CA LEU A 44 14.25 -3.80 -8.13
C LEU A 44 14.91 -2.98 -7.03
N THR A 45 15.97 -2.27 -7.40
CA THR A 45 16.66 -1.29 -6.55
C THR A 45 16.42 0.11 -7.10
N ILE A 46 15.98 1.04 -6.25
CA ILE A 46 15.66 2.42 -6.59
C ILE A 46 16.61 3.34 -5.79
N GLU A 47 17.29 4.27 -6.47
CA GLU A 47 18.08 5.31 -5.82
C GLU A 47 17.34 6.66 -5.89
N VAL A 48 16.99 7.25 -4.76
CA VAL A 48 16.25 8.51 -4.68
C VAL A 48 17.06 9.57 -3.92
N PRO A 49 17.19 10.80 -4.42
CA PRO A 49 17.79 11.90 -3.65
C PRO A 49 16.93 12.20 -2.41
N ALA A 50 17.55 12.34 -1.24
CA ALA A 50 16.86 12.60 0.03
C ALA A 50 15.94 13.84 -0.04
N GLU A 51 16.35 14.85 -0.81
CA GLU A 51 15.61 16.09 -1.04
C GLU A 51 14.28 15.87 -1.79
N ASN A 52 14.19 14.81 -2.58
CA ASN A 52 13.05 14.51 -3.43
C ASN A 52 12.15 13.40 -2.85
N VAL A 53 12.47 12.85 -1.68
CA VAL A 53 11.74 11.70 -1.13
C VAL A 53 10.27 12.05 -0.86
N ASP A 54 10.03 13.22 -0.28
CA ASP A 54 8.68 13.76 -0.07
C ASP A 54 7.97 14.07 -1.40
N LEU A 55 8.71 14.58 -2.40
CA LEU A 55 8.19 14.89 -3.74
C LEU A 55 7.80 13.64 -4.54
N VAL A 56 8.54 12.55 -4.35
CA VAL A 56 8.29 11.25 -5.01
C VAL A 56 7.20 10.47 -4.28
N GLY A 57 6.80 10.91 -3.09
CA GLY A 57 5.68 10.34 -2.33
C GLY A 57 6.05 9.07 -1.56
N VAL A 58 7.32 8.91 -1.21
CA VAL A 58 7.76 7.83 -0.31
C VAL A 58 7.19 8.08 1.08
N ARG A 59 6.66 7.04 1.71
CA ARG A 59 5.96 7.13 3.00
C ARG A 59 6.54 6.13 3.97
N ASP A 60 6.45 6.39 5.27
CA ASP A 60 6.74 5.35 6.25
C ASP A 60 5.70 4.23 6.16
N VAL A 61 6.14 3.00 6.43
CA VAL A 61 5.22 1.89 6.64
C VAL A 61 4.29 2.25 7.80
N VAL A 62 3.02 1.90 7.67
CA VAL A 62 2.06 2.09 8.76
C VAL A 62 2.52 1.29 9.97
N GLY A 63 2.90 1.99 11.04
CA GLY A 63 3.11 1.37 12.35
C GLY A 63 1.81 0.83 12.93
N GLN A 64 1.87 0.31 14.16
CA GLN A 64 0.73 -0.33 14.83
C GLN A 64 -0.55 0.52 14.81
N GLU A 65 -0.47 1.82 15.08
CA GLU A 65 -1.64 2.72 15.06
C GLU A 65 -2.28 2.84 13.67
N GLY A 66 -1.46 2.76 12.62
CA GLY A 66 -1.93 2.77 11.23
C GLY A 66 -2.60 1.46 10.85
N LEU A 67 -2.04 0.35 11.32
CA LEU A 67 -2.59 -1.00 11.18
C LEU A 67 -3.96 -1.12 11.87
N ASP A 68 -4.07 -0.60 13.10
CA ASP A 68 -5.33 -0.57 13.85
C ASP A 68 -6.41 0.20 13.08
N ARG A 69 -6.04 1.35 12.49
CA ARG A 69 -6.91 2.13 11.59
C ARG A 69 -7.32 1.35 10.34
N VAL A 70 -6.42 0.59 9.73
CA VAL A 70 -6.75 -0.29 8.59
C VAL A 70 -7.80 -1.31 9.02
N PHE A 71 -7.60 -1.97 10.17
CA PHE A 71 -8.57 -2.94 10.69
C PHE A 71 -9.91 -2.30 11.06
N GLU A 72 -9.92 -1.10 11.64
CA GLU A 72 -11.15 -0.34 11.88
C GLU A 72 -11.91 -0.08 10.57
N VAL A 73 -11.21 0.35 9.52
CA VAL A 73 -11.81 0.60 8.21
C VAL A 73 -12.38 -0.67 7.61
N LEU A 74 -11.65 -1.79 7.67
CA LEU A 74 -12.10 -3.08 7.15
C LEU A 74 -13.36 -3.59 7.89
N ARG A 75 -13.42 -3.41 9.21
CA ARG A 75 -14.56 -3.81 10.05
C ARG A 75 -15.73 -2.83 9.98
N ALA A 76 -15.50 -1.59 9.57
CA ALA A 76 -16.55 -0.56 9.54
C ALA A 76 -17.76 -1.00 8.70
N PRO A 77 -19.00 -0.64 9.12
CA PRO A 77 -20.20 -0.98 8.37
C PRO A 77 -20.18 -0.31 6.99
N TYR A 78 -20.34 -1.14 5.95
CA TYR A 78 -20.47 -0.70 4.57
C TYR A 78 -21.71 0.18 4.41
N THR A 79 -21.50 1.40 3.93
CA THR A 79 -22.59 2.28 3.48
C THR A 79 -22.65 2.19 1.96
N GLU A 80 -23.81 1.79 1.42
CA GLU A 80 -23.97 1.58 -0.02
C GLU A 80 -23.77 2.90 -0.78
N GLU A 81 -22.69 2.99 -1.56
CA GLU A 81 -22.43 4.13 -2.44
C GLU A 81 -23.28 4.06 -3.73
N PRO A 82 -23.59 5.23 -4.35
CA PRO A 82 -24.65 5.34 -5.34
C PRO A 82 -24.42 4.50 -6.61
N THR A 83 -25.53 4.16 -7.26
CA THR A 83 -25.78 3.11 -8.26
C THR A 83 -24.92 3.16 -9.55
N ASN A 84 -24.09 4.18 -9.76
CA ASN A 84 -23.36 4.36 -11.01
C ASN A 84 -21.99 3.66 -11.01
N TRP A 85 -21.97 2.45 -11.57
CA TRP A 85 -20.78 1.58 -11.72
C TRP A 85 -19.55 2.31 -12.26
N SER A 86 -19.70 3.15 -13.29
CA SER A 86 -18.59 3.85 -13.95
C SER A 86 -17.86 4.82 -13.02
N ARG A 87 -18.63 5.52 -12.17
CA ARG A 87 -18.11 6.48 -11.21
C ARG A 87 -17.41 5.77 -10.06
N ARG A 88 -17.96 4.66 -9.56
CA ARG A 88 -17.31 3.81 -8.55
C ARG A 88 -16.01 3.23 -9.06
N TYR A 89 -16.00 2.65 -10.26
CA TYR A 89 -14.79 2.06 -10.83
C TYR A 89 -13.67 3.10 -10.95
N LYS A 90 -13.99 4.31 -11.41
CA LYS A 90 -13.03 5.41 -11.49
C LYS A 90 -12.54 5.87 -10.11
N ALA A 91 -13.45 6.01 -9.14
CA ALA A 91 -13.10 6.39 -7.77
C ALA A 91 -12.18 5.35 -7.10
N ASN A 92 -12.47 4.06 -7.25
CA ASN A 92 -11.62 2.99 -6.71
C ASN A 92 -10.25 2.97 -7.39
N LEU A 93 -10.19 3.25 -8.69
CA LEU A 93 -8.93 3.37 -9.41
C LEU A 93 -8.08 4.55 -8.91
N GLU A 94 -8.71 5.70 -8.63
CA GLU A 94 -8.05 6.88 -8.04
C GLU A 94 -7.57 6.61 -6.61
N LYS A 95 -8.38 5.90 -5.80
CA LYS A 95 -7.98 5.44 -4.46
C LYS A 95 -6.73 4.54 -4.53
N LEU A 96 -6.74 3.55 -5.42
CA LEU A 96 -5.58 2.67 -5.67
C LEU A 96 -4.34 3.45 -6.17
N ALA A 97 -4.54 4.45 -7.04
CA ALA A 97 -3.45 5.26 -7.57
C ALA A 97 -2.84 6.20 -6.52
N SER A 98 -3.62 6.64 -5.53
CA SER A 98 -3.10 7.43 -4.41
C SER A 98 -2.11 6.65 -3.55
N GLY A 99 -2.27 5.31 -3.54
CA GLY A 99 -1.50 4.34 -2.78
C GLY A 99 -1.64 4.45 -1.26
N ASP A 100 -2.53 5.30 -0.74
CA ASP A 100 -2.85 5.39 0.68
C ASP A 100 -3.46 4.08 1.17
N VAL A 101 -2.84 3.45 2.17
CA VAL A 101 -3.21 2.11 2.68
C VAL A 101 -4.65 2.09 3.22
N ILE A 102 -5.11 3.19 3.82
CA ILE A 102 -6.48 3.31 4.34
C ILE A 102 -7.46 3.28 3.17
N LYS A 103 -7.18 4.02 2.10
CA LYS A 103 -8.03 4.04 0.90
C LYS A 103 -8.00 2.72 0.15
N VAL A 104 -6.85 2.03 0.13
CA VAL A 104 -6.75 0.68 -0.43
C VAL A 104 -7.59 -0.30 0.39
N ALA A 105 -7.56 -0.21 1.72
CA ALA A 105 -8.38 -1.02 2.61
C ALA A 105 -9.89 -0.79 2.39
N GLU A 106 -10.33 0.45 2.17
CA GLU A 106 -11.71 0.75 1.76
C GLU A 106 -12.10 0.02 0.47
N VAL A 107 -11.24 0.08 -0.55
CA VAL A 107 -11.51 -0.60 -1.84
C VAL A 107 -11.60 -2.11 -1.67
N VAL A 108 -10.72 -2.71 -0.88
CA VAL A 108 -10.77 -4.15 -0.56
C VAL A 108 -12.07 -4.50 0.15
N ARG A 109 -12.44 -3.79 1.21
CA ARG A 109 -13.69 -4.00 1.95
C ARG A 109 -14.91 -3.92 1.03
N ASP A 110 -15.02 -2.84 0.27
CA ASP A 110 -16.20 -2.54 -0.54
C ASP A 110 -16.36 -3.56 -1.68
N LEU A 111 -15.26 -3.94 -2.35
CA LEU A 111 -15.29 -4.95 -3.41
C LEU A 111 -15.51 -6.36 -2.86
N SER A 112 -14.91 -6.74 -1.74
CA SER A 112 -15.10 -8.07 -1.12
C SER A 112 -16.55 -8.29 -0.69
N ARG A 113 -17.17 -7.33 -0.01
CA ARG A 113 -18.58 -7.42 0.40
C ARG A 113 -19.52 -7.48 -0.80
N ARG A 114 -19.19 -6.73 -1.85
CA ARG A 114 -19.97 -6.76 -3.10
C ARG A 114 -19.85 -8.09 -3.84
N ASP A 115 -18.66 -8.71 -3.85
CA ASP A 115 -18.47 -10.03 -4.45
C ASP A 115 -19.31 -11.08 -3.72
N ALA A 116 -19.42 -10.98 -2.39
CA ALA A 116 -20.24 -11.85 -1.56
C ALA A 116 -21.76 -11.64 -1.77
N ASP A 117 -22.23 -10.39 -1.96
CA ASP A 117 -23.67 -10.09 -2.13
C ASP A 117 -24.18 -10.33 -3.56
N ARG A 118 -23.51 -9.75 -4.57
CA ARG A 118 -24.03 -9.69 -5.96
C ARG A 118 -23.03 -10.16 -7.02
N GLY A 119 -21.79 -10.43 -6.63
CA GLY A 119 -20.69 -10.75 -7.52
C GLY A 119 -20.07 -9.51 -8.20
N LEU A 120 -18.79 -9.65 -8.59
CA LEU A 120 -18.02 -8.62 -9.29
C LEU A 120 -17.88 -8.88 -10.80
N SER A 121 -17.77 -7.79 -11.57
CA SER A 121 -17.35 -7.86 -12.97
C SER A 121 -15.87 -8.27 -13.09
N ALA A 122 -15.44 -8.75 -14.27
CA ALA A 122 -14.04 -9.16 -14.49
C ALA A 122 -13.01 -8.05 -14.19
N GLY A 123 -13.36 -6.79 -14.46
CA GLY A 123 -12.50 -5.64 -14.15
C GLY A 123 -12.40 -5.39 -12.66
N GLU A 124 -13.52 -5.46 -11.94
CA GLU A 124 -13.55 -5.31 -10.48
C GLU A 124 -12.85 -6.47 -9.76
N LYS A 125 -12.96 -7.71 -10.27
CA LYS A 125 -12.21 -8.85 -9.72
C LYS A 125 -10.70 -8.66 -9.82
N ARG A 126 -10.21 -8.17 -10.97
CA ARG A 126 -8.78 -7.82 -11.14
C ARG A 126 -8.36 -6.69 -10.21
N MET A 127 -9.23 -5.70 -10.04
CA MET A 127 -9.00 -4.57 -9.13
C MET A 127 -8.91 -5.05 -7.67
N LEU A 128 -9.84 -5.91 -7.24
CA LEU A 128 -9.83 -6.51 -5.91
C LEU A 128 -8.57 -7.34 -5.68
N ALA A 129 -8.19 -8.21 -6.62
CA ALA A 129 -6.97 -9.01 -6.51
C ALA A 129 -5.73 -8.13 -6.34
N LYS A 130 -5.61 -7.07 -7.15
CA LYS A 130 -4.50 -6.11 -7.04
C LYS A 130 -4.52 -5.34 -5.72
N ALA A 131 -5.69 -4.91 -5.26
CA ALA A 131 -5.85 -4.20 -4.00
C ALA A 131 -5.49 -5.09 -2.80
N ARG A 132 -5.94 -6.36 -2.80
CA ARG A 132 -5.59 -7.35 -1.78
C ARG A 132 -4.08 -7.60 -1.76
N GLN A 133 -3.44 -7.79 -2.91
CA GLN A 133 -2.00 -8.01 -2.97
C GLN A 133 -1.22 -6.84 -2.35
N ILE A 134 -1.58 -5.60 -2.68
CA ILE A 134 -0.95 -4.41 -2.08
C ILE A 134 -1.16 -4.40 -0.57
N LEU A 135 -2.40 -4.61 -0.11
CA LEU A 135 -2.71 -4.55 1.31
C LEU A 135 -2.02 -5.68 2.12
N VAL A 136 -1.96 -6.89 1.57
CA VAL A 136 -1.28 -8.03 2.20
C VAL A 136 0.22 -7.77 2.31
N SER A 137 0.87 -7.26 1.25
CA SER A 137 2.29 -6.91 1.33
C SER A 137 2.56 -5.81 2.37
N GLU A 138 1.66 -4.84 2.53
CA GLU A 138 1.77 -3.81 3.58
C GLU A 138 1.59 -4.41 4.99
N LEU A 139 0.57 -5.26 5.19
CA LEU A 139 0.32 -5.94 6.48
C LEU A 139 1.47 -6.87 6.87
N ALA A 140 1.98 -7.65 5.91
CA ALA A 140 3.11 -8.55 6.11
C ALA A 140 4.35 -7.81 6.64
N LEU A 141 4.60 -6.62 6.09
CA LEU A 141 5.76 -5.82 6.49
C LEU A 141 5.55 -5.05 7.78
N ALA A 142 4.33 -4.58 8.04
CA ALA A 142 4.00 -3.90 9.28
C ALA A 142 4.02 -4.86 10.49
N GLU A 143 3.54 -6.09 10.34
CA GLU A 143 3.56 -7.12 11.40
C GLU A 143 4.83 -8.00 11.41
N HIS A 144 5.77 -7.78 10.48
CA HIS A 144 6.93 -8.66 10.28
C HIS A 144 6.55 -10.15 10.14
N THR A 145 5.48 -10.41 9.40
CA THR A 145 4.91 -11.74 9.18
C THR A 145 5.00 -12.14 7.70
N GLU A 146 4.77 -13.41 7.42
CA GLU A 146 4.74 -13.93 6.04
C GLU A 146 3.46 -13.48 5.33
N GLU A 147 3.52 -13.25 4.01
CA GLU A 147 2.35 -12.83 3.21
C GLU A 147 1.16 -13.79 3.38
N GLU A 148 1.41 -15.10 3.50
CA GLU A 148 0.37 -16.12 3.69
C GLU A 148 -0.38 -15.94 5.03
N LYS A 149 0.32 -15.53 6.09
CA LYS A 149 -0.30 -15.23 7.39
C LYS A 149 -1.09 -13.93 7.34
N ALA A 150 -0.52 -12.90 6.71
CA ALA A 150 -1.21 -11.63 6.53
C ALA A 150 -2.49 -11.79 5.69
N GLU A 151 -2.48 -12.67 4.68
CA GLU A 151 -3.65 -13.00 3.89
C GLU A 151 -4.73 -13.71 4.73
N ALA A 152 -4.34 -14.67 5.59
CA ALA A 152 -5.27 -15.34 6.49
C ALA A 152 -5.93 -14.35 7.48
N ILE A 153 -5.17 -13.40 8.04
CA ILE A 153 -5.70 -12.34 8.91
C ILE A 153 -6.69 -11.46 8.14
N LEU A 154 -6.35 -11.08 6.91
CA LEU A 154 -7.23 -10.27 6.07
C LEU A 154 -8.56 -10.99 5.79
N ASP A 155 -8.52 -12.30 5.51
CA ASP A 155 -9.72 -13.11 5.28
C ASP A 155 -10.58 -13.25 6.55
N GLU A 156 -9.97 -13.43 7.71
CA GLU A 156 -10.69 -13.48 8.99
C GLU A 156 -11.43 -12.17 9.28
N VAL A 157 -10.78 -11.03 9.02
CA VAL A 157 -11.38 -9.69 9.21
C VAL A 157 -12.48 -9.39 8.19
N LEU A 158 -12.37 -9.90 6.97
CA LEU A 158 -13.40 -9.72 5.93
C LEU A 158 -14.60 -10.65 6.14
N ALA A 159 -14.42 -11.77 6.85
CA ALA A 159 -15.48 -12.71 7.19
C ALA A 159 -16.29 -12.32 8.43
N SER A 160 -15.78 -11.40 9.26
CA SER A 160 -16.44 -10.86 10.46
C SER A 160 -17.40 -9.70 10.15
#